data_AF-A0A352Y257-F1
#
_entry.id   AF-A0A352Y257-F1
#
_cell.length_a   1.000
_cell.length_b   1.000
_cell.length_c   1.000
_cell.angle_alpha   90.00
_cell.angle_beta   90.00
_cell.angle_gamma   90.00
#
_symmetry.space_group_name_H-M   'P 1'
#
loop_
_entity.id
_entity.type
_entity.pdbx_description
1 polymer ?
#
loop_
_entity_poly.entity_id
_entity_poly.type
_entity_poly.pdbx_seq_one_letter_code
_entity_poly.pdbx_strand_id
1 'polypeptide(L)' 'MLALWPLLWQGNRSQQKALRSIPTLFIAFIGPSRIYLGDHWATDVLGGYLLGGSWLALLFRVYLALKNNGVLTGKS' A
#
# COMPACT_ATOMS: atom_id res chain seq x y z
N MET A 1 17.22 2.56 -15.56
CA MET A 1 15.98 2.77 -14.77
C MET A 1 16.08 2.34 -13.30
N LEU A 2 17.17 1.70 -12.82
CA LEU A 2 17.30 1.24 -11.43
C LEU A 2 18.13 2.17 -10.50
N ALA A 3 18.61 3.32 -11.00
CA ALA A 3 19.54 4.18 -10.26
C ALA A 3 18.89 5.20 -9.30
N LEU A 4 17.55 5.27 -9.24
CA LEU A 4 16.84 6.23 -8.37
C LEU A 4 16.52 5.69 -6.97
N TRP A 5 16.64 4.37 -6.77
CA TRP A 5 16.34 3.72 -5.50
C TRP A 5 17.14 4.29 -4.30
N PRO A 6 18.46 4.51 -4.40
CA PRO A 6 19.24 5.02 -3.27
C PRO A 6 18.93 6.47 -2.92
N LEU A 7 18.55 7.29 -3.91
CA LEU A 7 18.23 8.71 -3.75
C LEU A 7 16.90 8.94 -3.02
N LEU A 8 15.91 8.07 -3.22
CA LEU A 8 14.64 8.13 -2.50
C LEU A 8 14.75 7.61 -1.06
N TRP A 9 15.75 6.75 -0.78
CA TRP A 9 15.94 6.14 0.55
C TRP A 9 16.55 7.10 1.58
N GLN A 10 17.38 8.06 1.15
CA GLN A 10 17.87 9.15 2.02
C GLN A 10 16.88 10.33 2.15
N GLY A 11 15.66 10.19 1.62
CA GLY A 11 14.73 11.28 1.49
C GLY A 11 14.13 11.77 2.82
N ASN A 12 14.02 13.09 2.95
CA ASN A 12 13.47 13.79 4.09
C ASN A 12 12.04 13.28 4.42
N ARG A 13 11.55 13.40 5.68
CA ARG A 13 10.23 12.82 6.08
C ARG A 13 9.08 13.23 5.15
N SER A 14 9.16 14.42 4.55
CA SER A 14 8.20 14.90 3.54
C SER A 14 8.23 14.07 2.24
N GLN A 15 9.42 13.73 1.74
CA GLN A 15 9.59 12.90 0.53
C GLN A 15 9.07 11.47 0.74
N GLN A 16 9.29 10.87 1.92
CA GLN A 16 8.73 9.55 2.24
C GLN A 16 7.21 9.56 2.37
N LYS A 17 6.61 10.68 2.81
CA LYS A 17 5.16 10.86 2.81
C LYS A 17 4.63 10.99 1.38
N ALA A 18 5.29 11.79 0.55
CA ALA A 18 4.94 11.96 -0.86
C ALA A 18 5.01 10.63 -1.63
N LEU A 19 6.03 9.81 -1.36
CA LEU A 19 6.18 8.50 -1.98
C LEU A 19 5.00 7.56 -1.68
N ARG A 20 4.47 7.61 -0.45
CA ARG A 20 3.30 6.80 -0.05
C ARG A 20 1.98 7.40 -0.52
N SER A 21 1.89 8.73 -0.64
CA SER A 21 0.65 9.39 -1.01
C SER A 21 0.28 9.12 -2.47
N ILE A 22 1.25 9.06 -3.38
CA ILE A 22 0.99 8.80 -4.81
C ILE A 22 0.19 7.50 -5.03
N PRO A 23 0.67 6.31 -4.64
CA PRO A 23 -0.09 5.07 -4.84
C PRO A 23 -1.41 5.06 -4.07
N THR A 24 -1.47 5.70 -2.89
CA THR A 24 -2.71 5.83 -2.11
C THR A 24 -3.78 6.60 -2.89
N LEU A 25 -3.41 7.70 -3.54
CA LEU A 25 -4.33 8.49 -4.38
C LEU A 25 -4.80 7.68 -5.59
N PHE A 26 -3.91 6.94 -6.24
CA PHE A 26 -4.29 6.06 -7.35
C PHE A 26 -5.33 5.02 -6.91
N ILE A 27 -5.08 4.33 -5.79
CA ILE A 27 -6.05 3.38 -5.24
C ILE A 27 -7.40 4.07 -4.97
N ALA A 28 -7.39 5.25 -4.34
CA ALA A 28 -8.59 5.99 -4.00
C ALA A 28 -9.41 6.46 -5.21
N PHE A 29 -8.77 6.82 -6.33
CA PHE A 29 -9.45 7.38 -7.51
C PHE A 29 -9.75 6.36 -8.61
N ILE A 30 -9.04 5.22 -8.68
CA ILE A 30 -9.30 4.19 -9.70
C ILE A 30 -10.66 3.51 -9.50
N GLY A 31 -11.11 3.29 -8.26
CA GLY A 31 -12.41 2.67 -8.00
C GLY A 31 -13.59 3.53 -8.47
N PRO A 32 -13.70 4.80 -8.04
CA PRO A 32 -14.74 5.72 -8.49
C PRO A 32 -14.78 5.91 -10.01
N SER A 33 -13.64 5.86 -10.71
CA SER A 33 -13.65 5.97 -12.17
C SER A 33 -14.37 4.80 -12.86
N ARG A 34 -14.39 3.60 -12.24
CA ARG A 34 -15.16 2.44 -12.73
C ARG A 34 -16.67 2.59 -12.49
N ILE A 35 -17.05 3.25 -11.41
CA ILE A 35 -18.46 3.59 -11.13
C ILE A 35 -18.92 4.65 -12.15
N TYR A 36 -18.08 5.66 -12.42
CA TYR A 36 -18.40 6.72 -13.38
C TYR A 36 -18.62 6.18 -14.80
N LEU A 37 -17.83 5.19 -15.22
CA LEU A 37 -18.01 4.51 -16.51
C LEU A 37 -19.28 3.63 -16.54
N GLY A 38 -19.91 3.36 -15.40
CA GLY A 38 -21.10 2.51 -15.30
C GLY A 38 -20.84 1.01 -15.37
N ASP A 39 -19.57 0.60 -15.47
CA ASP A 39 -19.19 -0.82 -15.63
C ASP A 39 -19.34 -1.62 -14.34
N HIS A 40 -19.24 -0.97 -13.17
CA HIS A 40 -19.21 -1.63 -11.86
C HIS A 40 -20.13 -0.95 -10.86
N TRP A 41 -20.75 -1.74 -9.99
CA TRP A 41 -21.59 -1.21 -8.92
C TRP A 41 -20.71 -0.62 -7.82
N ALA A 42 -21.22 0.39 -7.12
CA ALA A 42 -20.51 1.01 -6.00
C ALA A 42 -20.14 -0.02 -4.92
N THR A 43 -21.00 -1.02 -4.70
CA THR A 43 -20.75 -2.13 -3.78
C THR A 43 -19.58 -3.02 -4.19
N ASP A 44 -19.36 -3.24 -5.49
CA ASP A 44 -18.25 -4.05 -5.99
C ASP A 44 -16.92 -3.34 -5.72
N VAL A 45 -16.88 -2.03 -5.97
CA VAL A 45 -15.71 -1.18 -5.71
C VAL A 45 -15.42 -1.09 -4.21
N LEU A 46 -16.45 -0.89 -3.37
CA LEU A 46 -16.31 -0.88 -1.92
C LEU A 46 -15.83 -2.24 -1.39
N GLY A 47 -16.37 -3.34 -1.93
CA GLY A 47 -15.92 -4.71 -1.62
C GLY A 47 -14.44 -4.89 -1.97
N GLY A 48 -14.01 -4.42 -3.14
CA GLY A 48 -12.60 -4.43 -3.54
C GLY A 48 -11.69 -3.66 -2.59
N TYR A 49 -12.13 -2.47 -2.13
CA TYR A 49 -11.37 -1.70 -1.13
C TYR A 49 -11.29 -2.40 0.22
N LEU A 50 -12.39 -2.96 0.70
CA LEU A 50 -12.41 -3.68 1.98
C LEU A 50 -11.55 -4.94 1.94
N LEU A 51 -11.63 -5.74 0.87
CA LEU A 51 -10.83 -6.94 0.69
C LEU A 51 -9.34 -6.61 0.54
N GLY A 52 -9.00 -5.65 -0.32
CA GLY A 52 -7.62 -5.20 -0.50
C GLY A 52 -7.01 -4.61 0.78
N GLY A 53 -7.77 -3.79 1.50
CA GLY A 53 -7.36 -3.23 2.79
C GLY A 53 -7.18 -4.30 3.87
N SER A 54 -8.12 -5.25 3.95
CA SER A 54 -8.03 -6.38 4.89
C SER A 54 -6.82 -7.26 4.59
N TRP A 55 -6.55 -7.54 3.32
CA TRP A 55 -5.39 -8.32 2.90
C TRP A 55 -4.08 -7.63 3.25
N LEU A 56 -3.96 -6.33 2.96
CA LEU A 56 -2.79 -5.54 3.34
C LEU A 56 -2.57 -5.52 4.86
N ALA A 57 -3.65 -5.34 5.63
CA ALA A 57 -3.59 -5.36 7.08
C ALA A 57 -3.11 -6.71 7.61
N LEU A 58 -3.62 -7.82 7.05
CA LEU A 58 -3.19 -9.17 7.40
C LEU A 58 -1.70 -9.37 7.14
N LEU A 59 -1.23 -9.04 5.93
CA LEU A 59 0.19 -9.15 5.58
C LEU A 59 1.08 -8.31 6.50
N PHE A 60 0.65 -7.10 6.84
CA PHE A 60 1.37 -6.23 7.76
C PHE A 60 1.45 -6.84 9.17
N ARG A 61 0.37 -7.45 9.65
CA ARG A 61 0.34 -8.16 10.94
C ARG A 61 1.27 -9.35 10.95
N VAL A 62 1.29 -10.16 9.88
CA VAL A 62 2.23 -11.29 9.74
C VAL A 62 3.67 -10.79 9.72
N TYR A 63 3.97 -9.75 8.94
CA TYR A 63 5.29 -9.13 8.88
C TYR A 63 5.76 -8.65 10.25
N LEU A 64 4.91 -7.92 10.98
CA LEU A 64 5.23 -7.45 12.32
C LEU A 64 5.41 -8.60 13.31
N ALA A 65 4.59 -9.65 13.24
CA ALA A 65 4.74 -10.83 14.09
C ALA A 65 6.09 -11.52 13.84
N LEU A 66 6.45 -11.78 12.58
CA LEU A 66 7.73 -12.38 12.20
C LEU A 66 8.93 -11.51 12.60
N LYS A 67 8.81 -10.19 12.43
CA LYS A 67 9.84 -9.23 12.85
C LYS A 67 10.00 -9.21 14.37
N ASN A 68 8.90 -9.18 15.11
CA ASN A 68 8.91 -9.16 16.57
C ASN A 68 9.44 -10.48 17.16
N ASN A 69 9.19 -11.60 16.49
CA ASN A 69 9.73 -12.92 16.84
C ASN A 69 11.20 -13.10 16.45
N GLY A 70 11.88 -12.06 15.94
CA GLY A 70 13.30 -12.11 15.59
C GLY A 70 13.63 -12.89 14.33
N VAL A 71 12.65 -13.53 13.69
CA VAL A 71 12.82 -14.36 12.48
C VAL A 71 13.41 -13.54 11.32
N LEU A 72 12.94 -12.30 11.14
CA LEU A 72 13.41 -11.40 10.08
C LEU A 72 14.60 -10.53 10.50
N THR A 73 14.88 -10.46 11.80
CA THR A 73 15.88 -9.53 12.37
C THR A 73 17.22 -10.21 12.63
N GLY A 74 17.35 -11.50 12.32
CA GLY A 74 18.62 -12.23 12.34
C GLY A 74 19.42 -12.01 13.62
N LYS A 75 18.76 -12.03 14.78
CA LYS A 75 19.45 -11.87 16.06
C LYS A 75 20.05 -13.24 16.43
N SER A 76 21.34 -13.43 16.14
CA SER A 76 22.17 -14.39 16.89
C SER A 76 22.48 -13.83 18.27
#